data_AF-A0A381XAP7-F1
#
_entry.id   AF-A0A381XAP7-F1
#
_cell.length_a   1.000
_cell.length_b   1.000
_cell.length_c   1.000
_cell.angle_alpha   90.00
_cell.angle_beta   90.00
_cell.angle_gamma   90.00
#
_symmetry.space_group_name_H-M   'P 1'
#
loop_
_entity.id
_entity.type
_entity.pdbx_description
1 polymer ?
#
loop_
_entity_poly.entity_id
_entity_poly.type
_entity_poly.pdbx_seq_one_letter_code
_entity_poly.pdbx_strand_id
1 'polypeptide(L)'
;MSINLVIVESPAKAKTIEKFLGSNYTVKSSIGHIRDMPKKDMGIDLDNNFQPTYKVTSDKKKVVTELKKSVKSAEKVFLATDEDREGEAIAWHLQQALSLSENTPRIVFNEITKSAISQAIDNPRTIDIDLVDAQQARRIIDRLVGFEISPVLWRKVSGARSAGRVQSPVVRLVVEREREITAHKPDITYKVKATLGNRSDELFEAKLNKSFEQTTEARNFAHELLEASLTVSSIESKPSKRSPKAPFITSTLQQEASQKLGFSVKRTMAIAQNLYREGA
;
A
#
# COMPACT_ATOMS: atom_id res chain seq x y z
N MET A 1 -10.92 -33.09 21.74
CA MET A 1 -11.68 -32.24 20.80
C MET A 1 -11.33 -30.81 21.12
N SER A 2 -11.04 -29.99 20.13
CA SER A 2 -10.86 -28.56 20.36
C SER A 2 -12.19 -27.94 20.78
N ILE A 3 -12.13 -27.01 21.72
CA ILE A 3 -13.31 -26.39 22.32
C ILE A 3 -13.71 -25.15 21.51
N ASN A 4 -12.72 -24.39 21.05
CA ASN A 4 -12.92 -23.09 20.43
C ASN A 4 -12.45 -23.05 18.97
N LEU A 5 -13.13 -22.28 18.13
CA LEU A 5 -12.76 -22.02 16.74
C LEU A 5 -12.29 -20.58 16.57
N VAL A 6 -11.12 -20.39 15.95
CA VAL A 6 -10.63 -19.08 15.53
C VAL A 6 -10.59 -19.02 14.01
N ILE A 7 -11.22 -18.01 13.42
CA ILE A 7 -11.25 -17.82 11.96
C ILE A 7 -10.36 -16.63 11.60
N VAL A 8 -9.30 -16.89 10.82
CA VAL A 8 -8.34 -15.89 10.34
C VAL A 8 -8.43 -15.72 8.83
N GLU A 9 -7.80 -14.68 8.29
CA GLU A 9 -7.85 -14.41 6.85
C GLU A 9 -6.99 -15.37 6.01
N SER A 10 -5.81 -15.76 6.50
CA SER A 10 -4.81 -16.48 5.69
C SER A 10 -4.32 -17.80 6.31
N PRO A 11 -3.97 -18.81 5.50
CA PRO A 11 -3.52 -20.12 6.02
C PRO A 11 -2.22 -20.05 6.83
N ALA A 12 -1.31 -19.13 6.48
CA ALA A 12 -0.06 -18.95 7.21
C ALA A 12 -0.32 -18.46 8.65
N LYS A 13 -1.15 -17.42 8.81
CA LYS A 13 -1.59 -16.93 10.13
C LYS A 13 -2.25 -18.04 10.93
N ALA A 14 -3.08 -18.87 10.28
CA ALA A 14 -3.78 -19.95 10.97
C ALA A 14 -2.79 -20.89 11.66
N LYS A 15 -1.74 -21.34 10.95
CA LYS A 15 -0.71 -22.22 11.51
C LYS A 15 0.07 -21.56 12.64
N THR A 16 0.42 -20.28 12.51
CA THR A 16 1.20 -19.55 13.54
C THR A 16 0.36 -19.35 14.81
N ILE A 17 -0.88 -18.89 14.67
CA ILE A 17 -1.79 -18.64 15.80
C ILE A 17 -2.18 -19.96 16.49
N GLU A 18 -2.42 -21.03 15.75
CA GLU A 18 -2.72 -22.35 16.33
C GLU A 18 -1.60 -22.87 17.23
N LYS A 19 -0.33 -22.63 16.85
CA LYS A 19 0.83 -22.95 17.69
C LYS A 19 0.85 -22.15 18.99
N PHE A 20 0.43 -20.88 18.98
CA PHE A 20 0.42 -20.03 20.18
C PHE A 20 -0.74 -20.35 21.13
N LEU A 21 -1.89 -20.71 20.59
CA LEU A 21 -3.11 -21.00 21.35
C LEU A 21 -3.19 -22.42 21.90
N GLY A 22 -2.52 -23.38 21.25
CA GLY A 22 -2.47 -24.77 21.71
C GLY A 22 -3.76 -25.57 21.43
N SER A 23 -3.88 -26.74 22.07
CA SER A 23 -4.86 -27.79 21.71
C SER A 23 -6.33 -27.43 21.96
N ASN A 24 -6.61 -26.40 22.76
CA ASN A 24 -7.98 -25.98 23.06
C ASN A 24 -8.63 -25.20 21.91
N TYR A 25 -7.83 -24.75 20.94
CA TYR A 25 -8.27 -23.95 19.80
C TYR A 25 -8.01 -24.70 18.50
N THR A 26 -8.96 -24.61 17.57
CA THR A 26 -8.73 -24.91 16.16
C THR A 26 -8.75 -23.63 15.38
N VAL A 27 -7.74 -23.41 14.54
CA VAL A 27 -7.63 -22.19 13.74
C VAL A 27 -7.85 -22.50 12.27
N LYS A 28 -8.85 -21.86 11.66
CA LYS A 28 -9.22 -22.03 10.24
C LYS A 28 -9.07 -20.73 9.48
N SER A 29 -8.79 -20.83 8.18
CA SER A 29 -8.60 -19.68 7.31
C SER A 29 -9.79 -19.46 6.37
N SER A 30 -10.27 -18.23 6.23
CA SER A 30 -11.27 -17.85 5.22
C SER A 30 -10.66 -17.73 3.81
N ILE A 31 -9.33 -17.57 3.73
CA ILE A 31 -8.58 -17.33 2.49
C ILE A 31 -9.05 -16.00 1.86
N GLY A 32 -9.07 -14.93 2.66
CA GLY A 32 -9.55 -13.60 2.28
C GLY A 32 -11.07 -13.47 2.31
N HIS A 33 -11.59 -12.63 1.42
CA HIS A 33 -13.02 -12.40 1.21
C HIS A 33 -13.74 -13.68 0.75
N ILE A 34 -14.90 -13.96 1.37
CA ILE A 34 -15.73 -15.14 1.06
C ILE A 34 -17.02 -14.78 0.30
N ARG A 35 -17.41 -13.51 0.33
CA ARG A 35 -18.56 -12.95 -0.37
C ARG A 35 -18.10 -11.78 -1.21
N ASP A 36 -18.76 -11.59 -2.34
CA ASP A 36 -18.61 -10.39 -3.16
C ASP A 36 -19.95 -10.10 -3.87
N MET A 37 -20.07 -8.90 -4.42
CA MET A 37 -21.18 -8.56 -5.29
C MET A 37 -21.10 -9.39 -6.59
N PRO A 38 -22.25 -9.80 -7.18
CA PRO A 38 -22.29 -10.48 -8.47
C PRO A 38 -21.45 -9.79 -9.55
N LYS A 39 -20.90 -10.58 -10.48
CA LYS A 39 -20.05 -10.05 -11.57
C LYS A 39 -20.85 -9.51 -12.75
N LYS A 40 -22.03 -10.08 -13.03
CA LYS A 40 -22.82 -9.77 -14.23
C LYS A 40 -23.68 -8.52 -14.06
N ASP A 41 -24.19 -8.32 -12.86
CA ASP A 41 -25.05 -7.19 -12.52
C ASP A 41 -24.30 -6.25 -11.57
N MET A 42 -24.72 -4.98 -11.51
CA MET A 42 -24.13 -3.98 -10.62
C MET A 42 -24.12 -4.48 -9.17
N GLY A 43 -25.18 -5.20 -8.77
CA GLY A 43 -25.31 -5.81 -7.45
C GLY A 43 -25.56 -4.79 -6.35
N ILE A 44 -26.03 -3.59 -6.72
CA ILE A 44 -26.36 -2.46 -5.85
C ILE A 44 -27.77 -2.03 -6.24
N ASP A 45 -28.66 -1.96 -5.26
CA ASP A 45 -30.00 -1.41 -5.41
C ASP A 45 -29.94 0.11 -5.20
N LEU A 46 -30.05 0.88 -6.28
CA LEU A 46 -29.94 2.33 -6.24
C LEU A 46 -31.18 3.00 -5.63
N ASP A 47 -32.34 2.38 -5.75
CA ASP A 47 -33.61 2.95 -5.30
C ASP A 47 -33.83 2.72 -3.80
N ASN A 48 -33.22 1.67 -3.25
CA ASN A 48 -33.30 1.33 -1.85
C ASN A 48 -31.99 1.62 -1.11
N ASN A 49 -31.55 2.89 -1.08
CA ASN A 49 -30.40 3.36 -0.31
C ASN A 49 -29.08 2.60 -0.57
N PHE A 50 -28.77 2.31 -1.84
CA PHE A 50 -27.55 1.64 -2.27
C PHE A 50 -27.33 0.23 -1.68
N GLN A 51 -28.40 -0.49 -1.32
CA GLN A 51 -28.30 -1.78 -0.66
C GLN A 51 -27.53 -2.80 -1.52
N PRO A 52 -26.39 -3.33 -1.04
CA PRO A 52 -25.56 -4.24 -1.80
C PRO A 52 -26.05 -5.69 -1.70
N THR A 53 -26.11 -6.38 -2.83
CA THR A 53 -26.34 -7.83 -2.86
C THR A 53 -25.02 -8.57 -2.81
N TYR A 54 -24.77 -9.32 -1.74
CA TYR A 54 -23.56 -10.14 -1.58
C TYR A 54 -23.85 -11.63 -1.71
N LYS A 55 -23.10 -12.32 -2.56
CA LYS A 55 -23.17 -13.78 -2.74
C LYS A 55 -21.84 -14.44 -2.39
N VAL A 56 -21.88 -15.65 -1.85
CA VAL A 56 -20.67 -16.46 -1.65
C VAL A 56 -20.06 -16.75 -3.02
N THR A 57 -18.78 -16.43 -3.19
CA THR A 57 -18.12 -16.64 -4.48
C THR A 57 -17.94 -18.13 -4.75
N SER A 58 -17.98 -18.52 -6.03
CA SER A 58 -17.99 -19.93 -6.44
C SER A 58 -16.77 -20.72 -5.94
N ASP A 59 -15.61 -20.07 -5.90
CA ASP A 59 -14.35 -20.61 -5.42
C ASP A 59 -14.29 -20.77 -3.89
N LYS A 60 -15.16 -20.08 -3.14
CA LYS A 60 -15.21 -20.10 -1.67
C LYS A 60 -16.31 -20.97 -1.08
N LYS A 61 -17.19 -21.55 -1.91
CA LYS A 61 -18.28 -22.44 -1.44
C LYS A 61 -17.80 -23.61 -0.58
N LYS A 62 -16.68 -24.24 -0.96
CA LYS A 62 -16.07 -25.35 -0.19
C LYS A 62 -15.59 -24.87 1.18
N VAL A 63 -14.88 -23.74 1.22
CA VAL A 63 -14.37 -23.11 2.45
C VAL A 63 -15.52 -22.76 3.39
N VAL A 64 -16.57 -22.10 2.90
CA VAL A 64 -17.74 -21.75 3.71
C VAL A 64 -18.44 -23.01 4.25
N THR A 65 -18.55 -24.06 3.44
CA THR A 65 -19.13 -25.34 3.89
C THR A 65 -18.31 -25.97 5.01
N GLU A 66 -16.98 -25.95 4.91
CA GLU A 66 -16.09 -26.46 5.95
C GLU A 66 -16.18 -25.61 7.22
N LEU A 67 -16.14 -24.29 7.11
CA LEU A 67 -16.28 -23.37 8.23
C LEU A 67 -17.62 -23.57 8.95
N LYS A 68 -18.73 -23.75 8.22
CA LYS A 68 -20.04 -24.07 8.84
C LYS A 68 -20.02 -25.37 9.64
N LYS A 69 -19.27 -26.38 9.20
CA LYS A 69 -19.11 -27.62 9.98
C LYS A 69 -18.31 -27.36 11.26
N SER A 70 -17.20 -26.63 11.16
CA SER A 70 -16.36 -26.29 12.31
C SER A 70 -17.10 -25.40 13.33
N VAL A 71 -17.94 -24.47 12.87
CA VAL A 71 -18.79 -23.64 13.73
C VAL A 71 -19.75 -24.49 14.54
N LYS A 72 -20.39 -25.50 13.93
CA LYS A 72 -21.33 -26.39 14.63
C LYS A 72 -20.68 -27.27 15.70
N SER A 73 -19.39 -27.56 15.56
CA SER A 73 -18.63 -28.38 16.51
C SER A 73 -17.94 -27.57 17.61
N ALA A 74 -17.87 -26.25 17.48
CA ALA A 74 -17.16 -25.38 18.42
C ALA A 74 -18.11 -24.83 19.48
N GLU A 75 -17.63 -24.71 20.72
CA GLU A 75 -18.35 -24.07 21.82
C GLU A 75 -18.36 -22.54 21.64
N LYS A 76 -17.21 -21.98 21.25
CA LYS A 76 -17.04 -20.54 21.00
C LYS A 76 -16.31 -20.28 19.68
N VAL A 77 -16.74 -19.24 18.96
CA VAL A 77 -16.14 -18.80 17.70
C VAL A 77 -15.52 -17.41 17.88
N PHE A 78 -14.30 -17.23 17.39
CA PHE A 78 -13.58 -15.96 17.38
C PHE A 78 -13.26 -15.55 15.94
N LEU A 79 -13.48 -14.28 15.61
CA LEU A 79 -13.10 -13.68 14.34
C LEU A 79 -11.77 -12.93 14.53
N ALA A 80 -10.75 -13.30 13.77
CA ALA A 80 -9.36 -12.88 13.94
C ALA A 80 -8.76 -12.38 12.61
N THR A 81 -9.45 -11.44 11.96
CA THR A 81 -8.99 -10.75 10.75
C THR A 81 -8.12 -9.55 11.11
N ASP A 82 -7.47 -8.92 10.13
CA ASP A 82 -6.57 -7.78 10.39
C ASP A 82 -7.32 -6.56 10.96
N GLU A 83 -6.60 -5.72 11.71
CA GLU A 83 -7.14 -4.49 12.33
C GLU A 83 -7.20 -3.34 11.31
N ASP A 84 -7.93 -3.55 10.22
CA ASP A 84 -8.26 -2.50 9.27
C ASP A 84 -9.71 -2.68 8.76
N ARG A 85 -10.20 -1.72 7.97
CA ARG A 85 -11.56 -1.78 7.42
C ARG A 85 -11.79 -2.99 6.50
N GLU A 86 -10.76 -3.52 5.84
CA GLU A 86 -10.89 -4.69 4.97
C GLU A 86 -11.05 -5.96 5.82
N GLY A 87 -10.24 -6.11 6.86
CA GLY A 87 -10.37 -7.15 7.87
C GLY A 87 -11.71 -7.10 8.59
N GLU A 88 -12.21 -5.92 8.90
CA GLU A 88 -13.53 -5.75 9.53
C GLU A 88 -14.68 -6.16 8.61
N ALA A 89 -14.63 -5.78 7.33
CA ALA A 89 -15.59 -6.23 6.33
C ALA A 89 -15.55 -7.76 6.12
N ILE A 90 -14.36 -8.39 6.15
CA ILE A 90 -14.23 -9.85 6.08
C ILE A 90 -14.87 -10.51 7.31
N ALA A 91 -14.62 -9.98 8.52
CA ALA A 91 -15.24 -10.46 9.74
C ALA A 91 -16.77 -10.38 9.67
N TRP A 92 -17.30 -9.24 9.18
CA TRP A 92 -18.74 -9.06 8.98
C TRP A 92 -19.30 -10.04 7.94
N HIS A 93 -18.64 -10.22 6.81
CA HIS A 93 -19.06 -11.20 5.80
C HIS A 93 -19.04 -12.63 6.33
N LEU A 94 -18.07 -12.99 7.18
CA LEU A 94 -18.01 -14.28 7.87
C LEU A 94 -19.18 -14.46 8.84
N GLN A 95 -19.44 -13.48 9.69
CA GLN A 95 -20.57 -13.49 10.62
C GLN A 95 -21.89 -13.73 9.88
N GLN A 96 -22.13 -12.99 8.80
CA GLN A 96 -23.33 -13.11 7.99
C GLN A 96 -23.41 -14.44 7.22
N ALA A 97 -22.31 -14.89 6.59
CA ALA A 97 -22.31 -16.12 5.79
C ALA A 97 -22.46 -17.40 6.62
N LEU A 98 -21.91 -17.38 7.83
CA LEU A 98 -21.90 -18.49 8.78
C LEU A 98 -23.09 -18.42 9.75
N SER A 99 -23.90 -17.36 9.67
CA SER A 99 -25.07 -17.13 10.54
C SER A 99 -24.69 -17.09 12.03
N LEU A 100 -23.60 -16.40 12.34
CA LEU A 100 -23.11 -16.21 13.72
C LEU A 100 -23.87 -15.08 14.41
N SER A 101 -23.86 -15.07 15.75
CA SER A 101 -24.49 -14.01 16.54
C SER A 101 -23.75 -12.67 16.39
N GLU A 102 -24.47 -11.57 16.59
CA GLU A 102 -23.88 -10.22 16.60
C GLU A 102 -22.80 -10.05 17.67
N ASN A 103 -22.97 -10.74 18.80
CA ASN A 103 -22.03 -10.77 19.92
C ASN A 103 -20.85 -11.73 19.71
N THR A 104 -20.62 -12.22 18.48
CA THR A 104 -19.48 -13.09 18.19
C THR A 104 -18.17 -12.33 18.48
N PRO A 105 -17.30 -12.87 19.35
CA PRO A 105 -16.02 -12.27 19.70
C PRO A 105 -15.14 -11.94 18.47
N ARG A 106 -14.69 -10.70 18.38
CA ARG A 106 -13.73 -10.19 17.40
C ARG A 106 -12.43 -9.85 18.12
N ILE A 107 -11.34 -10.50 17.73
CA ILE A 107 -10.00 -10.27 18.31
C ILE A 107 -9.14 -9.53 17.28
N VAL A 108 -8.46 -8.46 17.70
CA VAL A 108 -7.58 -7.65 16.85
C VAL A 108 -6.17 -7.64 17.41
N PHE A 109 -5.17 -7.56 16.54
CA PHE A 109 -3.76 -7.52 16.91
C PHE A 109 -2.94 -6.87 15.79
N ASN A 110 -1.90 -6.12 16.17
CA ASN A 110 -0.98 -5.45 15.26
C ASN A 110 0.33 -6.21 15.03
N GLU A 111 0.58 -7.24 15.85
CA GLU A 111 1.74 -8.11 15.75
C GLU A 111 1.33 -9.56 16.05
N ILE A 112 2.01 -10.52 15.44
CA ILE A 112 1.73 -11.95 15.59
C ILE A 112 2.69 -12.54 16.63
N THR A 113 2.53 -12.14 17.88
CA THR A 113 3.29 -12.64 19.03
C THR A 113 2.38 -13.41 19.99
N LYS A 114 2.93 -14.37 20.75
CA LYS A 114 2.13 -15.16 21.71
C LYS A 114 1.40 -14.25 22.72
N SER A 115 2.07 -13.21 23.22
CA SER A 115 1.51 -12.22 24.15
C SER A 115 0.36 -11.44 23.54
N ALA A 116 0.53 -10.90 22.33
CA ALA A 116 -0.51 -10.11 21.66
C ALA A 116 -1.76 -10.95 21.38
N ILE A 117 -1.58 -12.20 20.92
CA ILE A 117 -2.69 -13.11 20.64
C ILE A 117 -3.43 -13.51 21.92
N SER A 118 -2.72 -13.84 23.01
CA SER A 118 -3.36 -14.15 24.29
C SER A 118 -4.17 -12.96 24.82
N GLN A 119 -3.59 -11.75 24.81
CA GLN A 119 -4.26 -10.53 25.24
C GLN A 119 -5.52 -10.23 24.42
N ALA A 120 -5.46 -10.48 23.11
CA ALA A 120 -6.59 -10.26 22.21
C ALA A 120 -7.75 -11.25 22.46
N ILE A 121 -7.46 -12.48 22.89
CA ILE A 121 -8.49 -13.45 23.30
C ILE A 121 -9.13 -13.06 24.63
N ASP A 122 -8.34 -12.54 25.56
CA ASP A 122 -8.85 -12.13 26.88
C ASP A 122 -9.71 -10.86 26.79
N ASN A 123 -9.47 -10.01 25.78
CA ASN A 123 -10.17 -8.74 25.57
C ASN A 123 -10.79 -8.65 24.17
N PRO A 124 -11.77 -9.51 23.82
CA PRO A 124 -12.42 -9.44 22.53
C PRO A 124 -13.35 -8.22 22.48
N ARG A 125 -13.52 -7.66 21.28
CA ARG A 125 -14.54 -6.67 20.97
C ARG A 125 -15.64 -7.28 20.09
N THR A 126 -16.63 -6.50 19.71
CA THR A 126 -17.56 -6.84 18.62
C THR A 126 -17.08 -6.22 17.31
N ILE A 127 -17.76 -6.56 16.21
CA ILE A 127 -17.48 -5.96 14.91
C ILE A 127 -17.85 -4.47 14.95
N ASP A 128 -16.94 -3.64 14.48
CA ASP A 128 -17.15 -2.21 14.30
C ASP A 128 -17.91 -1.95 12.98
N ILE A 129 -19.18 -1.57 13.10
CA ILE A 129 -20.06 -1.36 11.94
C ILE A 129 -19.64 -0.12 11.14
N ASP A 130 -19.09 0.92 11.77
CA ASP A 130 -18.66 2.12 11.05
C ASP A 130 -17.49 1.80 10.10
N LEU A 131 -16.57 0.93 10.51
CA LEU A 131 -15.49 0.43 9.65
C LEU A 131 -16.01 -0.45 8.51
N VAL A 132 -17.03 -1.28 8.78
CA VAL A 132 -17.69 -2.09 7.74
C VAL A 132 -18.36 -1.17 6.72
N ASP A 133 -19.14 -0.20 7.17
CA ASP A 133 -19.86 0.74 6.31
C ASP A 133 -18.90 1.60 5.49
N ALA A 134 -17.77 2.01 6.06
CA ALA A 134 -16.71 2.70 5.33
C ALA A 134 -16.10 1.83 4.21
N GLN A 135 -15.95 0.52 4.45
CA GLN A 135 -15.48 -0.42 3.43
C GLN A 135 -16.55 -0.66 2.36
N GLN A 136 -17.81 -0.84 2.75
CA GLN A 136 -18.93 -1.03 1.84
C GLN A 136 -19.16 0.20 0.96
N ALA A 137 -19.16 1.40 1.53
CA ALA A 137 -19.27 2.65 0.79
C ALA A 137 -18.17 2.77 -0.27
N ARG A 138 -16.92 2.47 0.09
CA ARG A 138 -15.81 2.41 -0.89
C ARG A 138 -16.09 1.39 -1.99
N ARG A 139 -16.54 0.19 -1.64
CA ARG A 139 -16.83 -0.90 -2.58
C ARG A 139 -17.95 -0.53 -3.56
N ILE A 140 -19.01 0.10 -3.04
CA ILE A 140 -20.15 0.61 -3.80
C ILE A 140 -19.71 1.69 -4.78
N ILE A 141 -18.99 2.71 -4.31
CA ILE A 141 -18.52 3.81 -5.16
C ILE A 141 -17.60 3.29 -6.28
N ASP A 142 -16.65 2.41 -5.96
CA ASP A 142 -15.74 1.84 -6.97
C ASP A 142 -16.52 0.99 -8.00
N ARG A 143 -17.60 0.33 -7.58
CA ARG A 143 -18.50 -0.44 -8.45
C ARG A 143 -19.31 0.47 -9.38
N LEU A 144 -19.90 1.55 -8.85
CA LEU A 144 -20.65 2.54 -9.64
C LEU A 144 -19.78 3.15 -10.74
N VAL A 145 -18.59 3.65 -10.37
CA VAL A 145 -17.66 4.23 -11.35
C VAL A 145 -17.25 3.21 -12.41
N GLY A 146 -16.97 1.97 -12.01
CA GLY A 146 -16.60 0.91 -12.94
C GLY A 146 -17.71 0.58 -13.93
N PHE A 147 -18.94 0.38 -13.46
CA PHE A 147 -20.09 -0.03 -14.29
C PHE A 147 -20.62 1.10 -15.18
N GLU A 148 -20.65 2.34 -14.68
CA GLU A 148 -21.20 3.47 -15.44
C GLU A 148 -20.21 4.02 -16.48
N ILE A 149 -18.92 4.12 -16.12
CA ILE A 149 -17.95 4.82 -16.96
C ILE A 149 -17.29 3.88 -17.98
N SER A 150 -17.06 2.61 -17.65
CA SER A 150 -16.36 1.69 -18.56
C SER A 150 -17.11 1.49 -19.90
N PRO A 151 -18.44 1.34 -19.96
CA PRO A 151 -19.17 1.25 -21.23
C PRO A 151 -19.07 2.51 -22.11
N VAL A 152 -18.93 3.68 -21.49
CA VAL A 152 -18.67 4.93 -22.24
C VAL A 152 -17.27 4.88 -22.86
N LEU A 153 -16.26 4.43 -22.12
CA LEU A 153 -14.90 4.28 -22.63
C LEU A 153 -14.83 3.29 -23.78
N TRP A 154 -15.46 2.12 -23.67
CA TRP A 154 -15.47 1.11 -24.73
C TRP A 154 -16.06 1.62 -26.05
N ARG A 155 -17.07 2.49 -25.97
CA ARG A 155 -17.69 3.11 -27.15
C ARG A 155 -16.84 4.22 -27.77
N LYS A 156 -15.97 4.89 -27.01
CA LYS A 156 -15.26 6.10 -27.43
C LYS A 156 -13.77 5.90 -27.68
N VAL A 157 -13.16 4.89 -27.08
CA VAL A 157 -11.71 4.66 -27.13
C VAL A 157 -11.47 3.19 -27.48
N SER A 158 -10.94 2.96 -28.69
CA SER A 158 -10.56 1.61 -29.12
C SER A 158 -9.52 1.01 -28.18
N GLY A 159 -9.75 -0.22 -27.71
CA GLY A 159 -8.85 -0.92 -26.80
C GLY A 159 -8.95 -0.50 -25.33
N ALA A 160 -9.83 0.44 -24.96
CA ALA A 160 -10.06 0.76 -23.55
C ALA A 160 -10.62 -0.46 -22.80
N ARG A 161 -10.09 -0.72 -21.59
CA ARG A 161 -10.49 -1.87 -20.78
C ARG A 161 -11.39 -1.49 -19.60
N SER A 162 -11.00 -0.49 -18.82
CA SER A 162 -11.69 -0.13 -17.59
C SER A 162 -11.50 1.33 -17.21
N ALA A 163 -12.53 1.91 -16.61
CA ALA A 163 -12.42 3.12 -15.80
C ALA A 163 -12.31 2.74 -14.32
N GLY A 164 -11.58 3.54 -13.54
CA GLY A 164 -11.52 3.35 -12.11
C GLY A 164 -11.30 4.67 -11.40
N ARG A 165 -12.05 4.89 -10.31
CA ARG A 165 -12.01 6.15 -9.55
C ARG A 165 -10.60 6.57 -9.14
N VAL A 166 -9.73 5.61 -8.81
CA VAL A 166 -8.33 5.85 -8.41
C VAL A 166 -7.36 5.63 -9.58
N GLN A 167 -7.57 4.59 -10.38
CA GLN A 167 -6.66 4.24 -11.47
C GLN A 167 -6.64 5.31 -12.56
N SER A 168 -7.80 5.85 -12.94
CA SER A 168 -7.89 6.85 -14.02
C SER A 168 -7.16 8.16 -13.68
N PRO A 169 -7.31 8.76 -12.47
CA PRO A 169 -6.48 9.89 -12.06
C PRO A 169 -4.97 9.58 -12.01
N VAL A 170 -4.56 8.38 -11.57
CA VAL A 170 -3.14 8.00 -11.54
C VAL A 170 -2.56 7.92 -12.96
N VAL A 171 -3.28 7.30 -13.90
CA VAL A 171 -2.88 7.27 -15.31
C VAL A 171 -2.82 8.69 -15.88
N ARG A 172 -3.78 9.55 -15.51
CA ARG A 172 -3.77 10.97 -15.91
C ARG A 172 -2.49 11.67 -15.45
N LEU A 173 -2.05 11.50 -14.20
CA LEU A 173 -0.80 12.10 -13.69
C LEU A 173 0.42 11.67 -14.51
N VAL A 174 0.50 10.39 -14.89
CA VAL A 174 1.59 9.88 -15.73
C VAL A 174 1.55 10.50 -17.12
N VAL A 175 0.37 10.58 -17.73
CA VAL A 175 0.19 11.19 -19.06
C VAL A 175 0.47 12.69 -19.04
N GLU A 176 0.07 13.41 -17.99
CA GLU A 176 0.37 14.83 -17.82
C GLU A 176 1.88 15.07 -17.72
N ARG A 177 2.59 14.25 -16.93
CA ARG A 177 4.07 14.30 -16.88
C ARG A 177 4.71 14.00 -18.24
N GLU A 178 4.20 13.02 -18.98
CA GLU A 178 4.73 12.70 -20.31
C GLU A 178 4.52 13.86 -21.30
N ARG A 179 3.38 14.54 -21.22
CA ARG A 179 3.11 15.75 -22.01
C ARG A 179 4.05 16.89 -21.64
N GLU A 180 4.34 17.10 -20.35
CA GLU A 180 5.33 18.07 -19.89
C GLU A 180 6.71 17.77 -20.48
N ILE A 181 7.15 16.50 -20.44
CA ILE A 181 8.43 16.06 -20.99
C ILE A 181 8.48 16.27 -22.51
N THR A 182 7.42 15.92 -23.22
CA THR A 182 7.34 16.07 -24.68
C THR A 182 7.32 17.54 -25.11
N ALA A 183 6.65 18.40 -24.33
CA ALA A 183 6.57 19.83 -24.60
C ALA A 183 7.82 20.61 -24.13
N HIS A 184 8.70 19.99 -23.35
CA HIS A 184 9.89 20.63 -22.83
C HIS A 184 10.86 20.98 -23.96
N LYS A 185 11.20 22.26 -24.05
CA LYS A 185 12.26 22.77 -24.93
C LYS A 185 13.49 23.03 -24.05
N PRO A 186 14.61 22.34 -24.28
CA PRO A 186 15.80 22.53 -23.45
C PRO A 186 16.48 23.85 -23.79
N ASP A 187 16.80 24.64 -22.77
CA ASP A 187 17.64 25.82 -22.89
C ASP A 187 19.11 25.43 -22.70
N ILE A 188 19.96 25.84 -23.64
CA ILE A 188 21.39 25.55 -23.59
C ILE A 188 22.09 26.63 -22.78
N THR A 189 22.83 26.21 -21.75
CA THR A 189 23.68 27.11 -20.96
C THR A 189 25.07 26.50 -20.81
N TYR A 190 26.08 27.37 -20.75
CA TYR A 190 27.48 26.99 -20.61
C TYR A 190 27.98 27.35 -19.21
N LYS A 191 28.70 26.44 -18.57
CA LYS A 191 29.32 26.66 -17.26
C LYS A 191 30.82 26.50 -17.38
N VAL A 192 31.56 27.38 -16.71
CA VAL A 192 33.02 27.29 -16.60
C VAL A 192 33.37 26.64 -15.27
N LYS A 193 34.25 25.64 -15.33
CA LYS A 193 34.87 24.99 -14.17
C LYS A 193 36.38 25.13 -14.29
N ALA A 194 37.07 25.23 -13.17
CA ALA A 194 38.51 25.31 -13.10
C ALA A 194 39.04 24.37 -12.01
N THR A 195 40.20 23.77 -12.26
CA THR A 195 40.98 23.10 -11.22
C THR A 195 41.98 24.12 -10.69
N LEU A 196 41.86 24.47 -9.41
CA LEU A 196 42.68 25.50 -8.78
C LEU A 196 43.63 24.85 -7.76
N GLY A 197 44.86 25.35 -7.67
CA GLY A 197 45.79 25.03 -6.60
C GLY A 197 45.67 25.98 -5.43
N ASN A 198 45.73 25.47 -4.19
CA ASN A 198 45.89 26.30 -3.01
C ASN A 198 47.38 26.64 -2.76
N ARG A 199 47.68 27.34 -1.65
CA ARG A 199 49.07 27.70 -1.29
C ARG A 199 49.99 26.51 -0.97
N SER A 200 49.42 25.32 -0.84
CA SER A 200 50.11 24.06 -0.58
C SER A 200 50.13 23.14 -1.80
N ASP A 201 49.82 23.69 -3.00
CA ASP A 201 49.69 22.97 -4.27
C ASP A 201 48.62 21.86 -4.28
N GLU A 202 47.69 21.87 -3.32
CA GLU A 202 46.55 20.95 -3.34
C GLU A 202 45.51 21.45 -4.34
N LEU A 203 45.10 20.54 -5.24
CA LEU A 203 44.16 20.84 -6.32
C LEU A 203 42.71 20.62 -5.89
N PHE A 204 41.81 21.52 -6.26
CA PHE A 204 40.37 21.38 -6.07
C PHE A 204 39.56 21.92 -7.26
N GLU A 205 38.37 21.35 -7.50
CA GLU A 205 37.45 21.83 -8.55
C GLU A 205 36.62 23.02 -8.03
N ALA A 206 36.76 24.17 -8.68
CA ALA A 206 35.90 25.33 -8.51
C ALA A 206 34.92 25.45 -9.69
N LYS A 207 33.66 25.75 -9.39
CA LYS A 207 32.63 26.03 -10.41
C LYS A 207 32.24 27.49 -10.32
N LEU A 208 32.25 28.19 -11.44
CA LEU A 208 31.73 29.55 -11.50
C LEU A 208 30.23 29.52 -11.19
N ASN A 209 29.78 30.36 -10.25
CA ASN A 209 28.36 30.51 -9.93
C ASN A 209 27.64 31.46 -10.91
N LYS A 210 27.98 31.34 -12.20
CA LYS A 210 27.38 32.06 -13.33
C LYS A 210 27.36 31.11 -14.52
N SER A 211 26.27 31.18 -15.29
CA SER A 211 26.15 30.46 -16.56
C SER A 211 26.15 31.47 -17.71
N PHE A 212 26.60 31.04 -18.88
CA PHE A 212 26.65 31.83 -20.11
C PHE A 212 25.65 31.28 -21.11
N GLU A 213 25.07 32.14 -21.95
CA GLU A 213 24.14 31.74 -23.01
C GLU A 213 24.88 31.30 -24.28
N GLN A 214 26.08 31.85 -24.51
CA GLN A 214 26.90 31.55 -25.68
C GLN A 214 28.20 30.84 -25.29
N THR A 215 28.63 29.90 -26.13
CA THR A 215 29.90 29.17 -25.90
C THR A 215 31.11 30.10 -25.99
N THR A 216 31.05 31.10 -26.86
CA THR A 216 32.11 32.08 -27.10
C THR A 216 32.41 32.89 -25.83
N GLU A 217 31.38 33.40 -25.17
CA GLU A 217 31.51 34.14 -23.90
C GLU A 217 32.12 33.26 -22.81
N ALA A 218 31.64 32.02 -22.67
CA ALA A 218 32.18 31.08 -21.69
C ALA A 218 33.67 30.77 -21.94
N ARG A 219 34.08 30.61 -23.21
CA ARG A 219 35.48 30.37 -23.57
C ARG A 219 36.34 31.60 -23.34
N ASN A 220 35.87 32.78 -23.71
CA ASN A 220 36.60 34.02 -23.48
C ASN A 220 36.85 34.22 -21.98
N PHE A 221 35.82 34.02 -21.15
CA PHE A 221 35.98 34.05 -19.69
C PHE A 221 36.98 33.00 -19.20
N ALA A 222 36.94 31.77 -19.73
CA ALA A 222 37.88 30.73 -19.34
C ALA A 222 39.34 31.06 -19.74
N HIS A 223 39.56 31.71 -20.89
CA HIS A 223 40.88 32.18 -21.29
C HIS A 223 41.37 33.32 -20.41
N GLU A 224 40.52 34.31 -20.11
CA GLU A 224 40.85 35.38 -19.16
C GLU A 224 41.16 34.83 -17.76
N LEU A 225 40.47 33.77 -17.33
CA LEU A 225 40.69 33.13 -16.05
C LEU A 225 42.08 32.48 -15.91
N LEU A 226 42.68 31.99 -17.00
CA LEU A 226 44.02 31.37 -16.98
C LEU A 226 45.11 32.39 -16.65
N GLU A 227 44.93 33.63 -17.06
CA GLU A 227 45.87 34.73 -16.81
C GLU A 227 45.54 35.51 -15.52
N ALA A 228 44.37 35.26 -14.92
CA ALA A 228 43.89 35.98 -13.76
C ALA A 228 44.48 35.45 -12.44
N SER A 229 44.85 36.37 -11.55
CA SER A 229 45.19 36.03 -10.16
C SER A 229 43.92 35.95 -9.32
N LEU A 230 43.64 34.76 -8.78
CA LEU A 230 42.46 34.51 -7.95
C LEU A 230 42.77 34.69 -6.46
N THR A 231 41.83 35.26 -5.72
CA THR A 231 41.89 35.38 -4.27
C THR A 231 40.61 34.84 -3.64
N VAL A 232 40.74 34.28 -2.45
CA VAL A 232 39.58 33.81 -1.70
C VAL A 232 38.88 35.02 -1.09
N SER A 233 37.65 35.28 -1.51
CA SER A 233 36.85 36.41 -1.03
C SER A 233 36.18 36.14 0.32
N SER A 234 35.75 34.91 0.58
CA SER A 234 35.09 34.50 1.82
C SER A 234 35.24 33.00 2.05
N ILE A 235 35.30 32.61 3.33
CA ILE A 235 35.27 31.21 3.76
C ILE A 235 34.22 31.09 4.86
N GLU A 236 33.25 30.21 4.67
CA GLU A 236 32.24 29.92 5.68
C GLU A 236 32.27 28.42 6.02
N SER A 237 32.39 28.11 7.31
CA SER A 237 32.28 26.74 7.82
C SER A 237 31.12 26.67 8.80
N LYS A 238 30.15 25.82 8.50
CA LYS A 238 28.96 25.60 9.33
C LYS A 238 28.86 24.14 9.74
N PRO A 239 28.66 23.82 11.03
CA PRO A 239 28.37 22.45 11.43
C PRO A 239 27.04 22.01 10.82
N SER A 240 27.00 20.82 10.24
CA SER A 240 25.75 20.22 9.75
C SER A 240 25.36 19.03 10.64
N LYS A 241 24.07 18.90 10.94
CA LYS A 241 23.52 17.77 11.69
C LYS A 241 22.55 17.02 10.79
N ARG A 242 22.72 15.69 10.70
CA ARG A 242 21.79 14.81 10.00
C ARG A 242 21.13 13.88 11.00
N SER A 243 19.83 14.04 11.20
CA SER A 243 19.04 13.15 12.07
C SER A 243 18.73 11.83 11.36
N PRO A 244 18.57 10.72 12.12
CA PRO A 244 18.13 9.45 11.55
C PRO A 244 16.72 9.59 10.96
N LYS A 245 16.42 8.75 9.97
CA LYS A 245 15.07 8.68 9.39
C LYS A 245 14.11 8.03 10.39
N ALA A 246 12.83 8.42 10.32
CA ALA A 246 11.77 7.76 11.08
C ALA A 246 11.63 6.27 10.68
N PRO A 247 11.04 5.42 11.54
CA PRO A 247 10.66 4.07 11.20
C PRO A 247 9.79 4.00 9.94
N PHE A 248 9.83 2.85 9.26
CA PHE A 248 9.10 2.69 8.01
C PHE A 248 7.58 2.68 8.21
N ILE A 249 6.91 3.55 7.47
CA ILE A 249 5.51 3.36 7.07
C ILE A 249 5.45 2.75 5.66
N THR A 250 4.28 2.23 5.26
CA THR A 250 4.10 1.51 3.98
C THR A 250 4.65 2.28 2.76
N SER A 251 4.40 3.58 2.66
CA SER A 251 4.88 4.40 1.54
C SER A 251 6.40 4.54 1.52
N THR A 252 7.01 4.83 2.67
CA THR A 252 8.47 4.97 2.80
C THR A 252 9.20 3.65 2.60
N LEU A 253 8.63 2.52 3.04
CA LEU A 253 9.16 1.19 2.78
C LEU A 253 9.17 0.87 1.29
N GLN A 254 8.05 1.13 0.59
CA GLN A 254 7.93 0.91 -0.84
C GLN A 254 8.92 1.79 -1.63
N GLN A 255 9.07 3.05 -1.26
CA GLN A 255 10.01 3.97 -1.90
C GLN A 255 11.46 3.53 -1.71
N GLU A 256 11.89 3.20 -0.49
CA GLU A 256 13.26 2.78 -0.23
C GLU A 256 13.57 1.40 -0.83
N ALA A 257 12.62 0.46 -0.82
CA ALA A 257 12.78 -0.82 -1.50
C ALA A 257 12.91 -0.67 -3.02
N SER A 258 12.18 0.27 -3.62
CA SER A 258 12.32 0.59 -5.04
C SER A 258 13.68 1.23 -5.35
N GLN A 259 14.09 2.23 -4.56
CA GLN A 259 15.33 2.97 -4.80
C GLN A 259 16.60 2.14 -4.54
N LYS A 260 16.62 1.34 -3.46
CA LYS A 260 17.81 0.59 -3.04
C LYS A 260 17.87 -0.83 -3.57
N LEU A 261 16.73 -1.50 -3.69
CA LEU A 261 16.67 -2.93 -4.04
C LEU A 261 16.07 -3.16 -5.43
N GLY A 262 15.59 -2.12 -6.12
CA GLY A 262 14.91 -2.25 -7.41
C GLY A 262 13.59 -3.03 -7.33
N PHE A 263 12.99 -3.15 -6.14
CA PHE A 263 11.77 -3.93 -5.98
C PHE A 263 10.55 -3.14 -6.45
N SER A 264 9.64 -3.81 -7.17
CA SER A 264 8.33 -3.25 -7.46
C SER A 264 7.47 -3.22 -6.19
N VAL A 265 6.49 -2.32 -6.14
CA VAL A 265 5.53 -2.22 -5.02
C VAL A 265 4.90 -3.58 -4.70
N LYS A 266 4.52 -4.35 -5.73
CA LYS A 266 3.95 -5.69 -5.59
C LYS A 266 4.91 -6.65 -4.89
N ARG A 267 6.19 -6.66 -5.29
CA ARG A 267 7.21 -7.53 -4.68
C ARG A 267 7.45 -7.14 -3.23
N THR A 268 7.61 -5.84 -2.95
CA THR A 268 7.83 -5.33 -1.58
C THR A 268 6.68 -5.71 -0.66
N MET A 269 5.43 -5.50 -1.08
CA MET A 269 4.28 -5.84 -0.24
C MET A 269 4.08 -7.35 -0.08
N ALA A 270 4.41 -8.16 -1.08
CA ALA A 270 4.38 -9.62 -0.94
C ALA A 270 5.38 -10.13 0.11
N ILE A 271 6.61 -9.57 0.11
CA ILE A 271 7.63 -9.91 1.11
C ILE A 271 7.22 -9.42 2.49
N ALA A 272 6.78 -8.17 2.62
CA ALA A 272 6.32 -7.61 3.90
C ALA A 272 5.15 -8.42 4.48
N GLN A 273 4.21 -8.85 3.64
CA GLN A 273 3.09 -9.69 4.06
C GLN A 273 3.56 -11.06 4.56
N ASN A 274 4.60 -11.65 3.95
CA ASN A 274 5.16 -12.92 4.42
C ASN A 274 5.88 -12.75 5.76
N LEU A 275 6.71 -11.71 5.91
CA LEU A 275 7.39 -11.40 7.17
C LEU A 275 6.39 -11.20 8.31
N TYR A 276 5.34 -10.41 8.07
CA TYR A 276 4.27 -10.20 9.05
C TYR A 276 3.59 -11.51 9.46
N ARG A 277 3.29 -12.39 8.50
CA ARG A 277 2.65 -13.69 8.76
C ARG A 277 3.54 -14.68 9.51
N GLU A 278 4.84 -14.56 9.35
CA GLU A 278 5.85 -15.37 10.04
C GLU A 278 6.18 -14.84 11.44
N GLY A 279 5.72 -13.63 11.79
CA GLY A 279 6.02 -12.99 13.07
C GLY A 279 7.48 -12.53 13.16
N ALA A 280 8.08 -12.18 12.01
CA ALA A 280 9.46 -11.70 11.90
C ALA A 280 9.59 -10.20 12.19
#